data_AF-A0A442M5Q5-F1
#
_entry.id   AF-A0A442M5Q5-F1
#
_cell.length_a   1.000
_cell.length_b   1.000
_cell.length_c   1.000
_cell.angle_alpha   90.00
_cell.angle_beta   90.00
_cell.angle_gamma   90.00
#
_symmetry.space_group_name_H-M   'P 1'
#
loop_
_entity.id
_entity.type
_entity.pdbx_description
1 polymer ?
#
loop_
_entity_poly.entity_id
_entity_poly.type
_entity_poly.pdbx_seq_one_letter_code
_entity_poly.pdbx_strand_id
1 'polypeptide(L)' 'MGLLGGCNIKGNIRVNSGEKVYHVPGQEYYAETRISPLKGERWFCSEAEAQAAGWRKARR' A
#
# COMPACT_ATOMS: atom_id res chain seq x y z
N MET A 1 -17.78 -11.27 15.41
CA MET A 1 -16.85 -10.15 15.11
C MET A 1 -16.14 -10.47 13.81
N GLY A 2 -16.81 -10.26 12.68
CA GLY A 2 -16.30 -10.64 11.35
C GLY A 2 -15.51 -9.50 10.71
N LEU A 3 -14.20 -9.72 10.58
CA LEU A 3 -13.30 -9.30 9.49
C LEU A 3 -13.96 -8.38 8.44
N LEU A 4 -14.01 -7.07 8.70
CA LEU A 4 -14.29 -6.08 7.65
C LEU A 4 -13.08 -6.05 6.72
N GLY A 5 -13.11 -6.92 5.71
CA GLY A 5 -12.16 -7.04 4.60
C GLY A 5 -12.18 -5.82 3.70
N GLY A 6 -11.87 -4.65 4.27
CA GLY A 6 -11.60 -3.43 3.53
C GLY A 6 -10.17 -3.48 3.00
N CYS A 7 -9.99 -3.16 1.73
CA CYS A 7 -8.70 -3.09 1.08
C CYS A 7 -7.90 -1.90 1.61
N ASN A 8 -7.35 -2.08 2.81
CA ASN A 8 -6.70 -1.05 3.60
C ASN A 8 -5.19 -1.01 3.37
N ILE A 9 -4.67 -1.73 2.38
CA ILE A 9 -3.25 -1.69 2.10
C ILE A 9 -3.00 -0.63 1.04
N LYS A 10 -2.26 0.41 1.38
CA LYS A 10 -1.95 1.58 0.54
C LYS A 10 -0.64 1.36 -0.20
N GLY A 11 -0.70 1.03 -1.49
CA GLY A 11 0.46 0.90 -2.36
C GLY A 11 0.91 2.23 -2.97
N ASN A 12 1.97 2.83 -2.43
CA ASN A 12 2.60 4.05 -2.93
C ASN A 12 3.86 3.78 -3.78
N ILE A 13 4.11 4.58 -4.82
CA ILE A 13 5.24 4.42 -5.73
C ILE A 13 6.14 5.62 -5.58
N ARG A 14 7.38 5.40 -5.12
CA ARG A 14 8.37 6.46 -5.02
C ARG A 14 8.72 6.96 -6.41
N VAL A 15 8.22 8.13 -6.79
CA VAL A 15 8.52 8.76 -8.10
C VAL A 15 10.01 8.95 -8.38
N ASN A 16 10.83 9.07 -7.33
CA ASN A 16 12.28 9.22 -7.47
C ASN A 16 13.01 7.90 -7.77
N SER A 17 12.59 6.77 -7.16
CA SER A 17 13.29 5.48 -7.30
C SER A 17 12.52 4.46 -8.16
N GLY A 18 11.24 4.72 -8.47
CA GLY A 18 10.33 3.73 -9.03
C GLY A 18 9.95 2.60 -8.05
N GLU A 19 10.31 2.72 -6.77
CA GLU A 19 10.06 1.69 -5.77
C GLU A 19 8.57 1.59 -5.43
N LYS A 20 8.03 0.39 -5.64
CA LYS A 20 6.66 0.01 -5.28
C LYS A 20 6.63 -0.46 -3.83
N VAL A 21 6.08 0.37 -2.95
CA VAL A 21 5.97 0.06 -1.51
C VAL A 21 4.52 0.11 -1.04
N TYR A 22 4.13 -0.78 -0.14
CA TYR A 22 2.79 -0.79 0.42
C TYR A 22 2.80 -0.55 1.94
N HIS A 23 1.83 0.22 2.40
CA HIS A 23 1.59 0.54 3.81
C HIS A 23 0.32 -0.15 4.29
N VAL A 24 0.35 -0.68 5.50
CA VAL A 24 -0.77 -1.40 6.13
C VAL A 24 -1.47 -0.52 7.17
N PRO A 25 -2.76 -0.75 7.47
CA PRO A 25 -3.45 0.01 8.51
C PRO A 25 -2.79 -0.29 9.87
N GLY A 26 -2.46 0.76 10.61
CA GLY A 26 -1.72 0.67 11.88
C GLY A 26 -0.31 1.26 11.83
N GLN A 27 0.20 1.67 10.66
CA GLN A 27 1.42 2.47 10.58
C GLN A 27 1.14 3.94 10.87
N GLU A 28 2.11 4.63 11.50
CA GLU A 28 2.02 6.06 11.83
C GLU A 28 1.75 6.91 10.58
N TYR A 29 2.44 6.61 9.48
CA TYR A 29 2.30 7.33 8.21
C TYR A 29 1.17 6.80 7.32
N TYR A 30 0.35 5.85 7.80
CA TYR A 30 -0.74 5.31 7.01
C TYR A 30 -1.78 6.38 6.68
N ALA A 31 -2.13 7.24 7.64
CA ALA A 31 -3.11 8.30 7.45
C ALA A 31 -2.61 9.37 6.46
N GLU A 32 -1.33 9.73 6.54
CA GLU A 32 -0.70 10.74 5.68
C GLU A 32 -0.43 10.23 4.27
N THR A 33 -0.17 8.94 4.11
CA THR A 33 0.04 8.32 2.79
C THR A 33 -1.21 8.47 1.94
N ARG A 34 -1.09 9.28 0.89
CA ARG A 34 -2.12 9.45 -0.15
C ARG A 34 -1.72 8.70 -1.40
N ILE A 35 -2.65 7.89 -1.91
CA ILE A 35 -2.47 7.07 -3.10
C ILE A 35 -3.00 7.86 -4.30
N SER A 36 -2.12 8.03 -5.28
CA SER A 36 -2.33 8.78 -6.50
C SER A 36 -2.39 7.81 -7.69
N PRO A 37 -3.58 7.49 -8.21
CA PRO A 37 -3.72 6.57 -9.34
C PRO A 37 -2.97 7.07 -10.60
N LEU A 38 -2.77 8.39 -10.73
CA LEU A 38 -1.97 9.01 -11.79
C LEU A 38 -0.51 8.53 -11.83
N LYS A 39 0.03 8.11 -10.68
CA LYS A 39 1.40 7.59 -10.56
C LYS A 39 1.47 6.07 -10.66
N GLY A 40 0.33 5.39 -10.85
CA GLY A 40 0.20 3.93 -10.76
C GLY A 40 0.07 3.41 -9.32
N GLU A 41 -0.16 4.29 -8.35
CA GLU A 41 -0.38 3.93 -6.95
C GLU A 41 -1.76 3.31 -6.78
N ARG A 42 -1.89 2.25 -5.97
CA ARG A 42 -3.15 1.53 -5.79
C ARG A 42 -3.32 0.94 -4.41
N TRP A 43 -4.57 0.65 -4.06
CA TRP A 43 -4.90 -0.07 -2.84
C TRP A 43 -4.93 -1.58 -3.07
N PHE A 44 -4.62 -2.33 -2.02
CA PHE A 44 -4.62 -3.79 -1.99
C PHE A 44 -5.48 -4.29 -0.84
N CYS A 45 -6.03 -5.49 -1.04
CA CYS A 45 -6.81 -6.18 -0.01
C CYS A 45 -5.95 -7.12 0.84
N SER A 46 -4.77 -7.50 0.34
CA SER A 46 -3.88 -8.43 1.03
C SER A 46 -2.40 -8.18 0.69
N GLU A 47 -1.53 -8.41 1.66
CA GLU A 47 -0.07 -8.28 1.49
C GLU A 47 0.45 -9.26 0.43
N ALA A 48 -0.20 -10.43 0.31
CA ALA A 48 0.11 -11.42 -0.72
C ALA A 48 -0.16 -10.87 -2.14
N GLU A 49 -1.26 -10.15 -2.33
CA GLU A 49 -1.64 -9.56 -3.61
C GLU A 49 -0.69 -8.40 -3.98
N ALA A 50 -0.30 -7.60 -2.99
CA ALA A 50 0.71 -6.57 -3.15
C ALA A 50 2.06 -7.17 -3.56
N GLN A 51 2.52 -8.21 -2.87
CA GLN A 51 3.77 -8.90 -3.19
C GLN A 51 3.73 -9.59 -4.56
N ALA A 52 2.62 -10.24 -4.91
CA ALA A 52 2.41 -10.85 -6.22
C ALA A 52 2.45 -9.81 -7.35
N ALA A 53 2.00 -8.58 -7.08
CA ALA A 53 2.10 -7.46 -7.98
C ALA A 53 3.49 -6.78 -8.01
N GLY A 54 4.47 -7.31 -7.25
CA GLY A 54 5.83 -6.77 -7.17
C GLY A 54 5.99 -5.59 -6.21
N TRP A 55 5.14 -5.46 -5.20
CA TRP A 55 5.22 -4.42 -4.19
C TRP A 55 5.87 -4.93 -2.91
N ARG A 56 6.68 -4.08 -2.28
CA ARG A 56 7.38 -4.42 -1.04
C ARG A 56 6.72 -3.77 0.17
N LYS A 57 6.79 -4.42 1.33
CA LYS A 57 6.27 -3.85 2.58
C LYS A 57 7.08 -2.61 2.95
N ALA A 58 6.40 -1.50 3.24
CA ALA A 58 7.05 -0.33 3.79
C ALA A 58 7.57 -0.64 5.20
N ARG A 59 8.82 -0.27 5.49
CA ARG A 59 9.47 -0.53 6.78
C ARG A 59 8.99 0.39 7.91
N ARG A 60 8.27 1.49 7.59
CA ARG A 60 7.79 2.51 8.52
C ARG A 60 6.51 3.13 8.00
#